data_AF-A0A1Q9R1Y2-F1
#
_entry.id   AF-A0A1Q9R1Y2-F1
#
_cell.length_a   1.000
_cell.length_b   1.000
_cell.length_c   1.000
_cell.angle_alpha   90.00
_cell.angle_beta   90.00
_cell.angle_gamma   90.00
#
_symmetry.space_group_name_H-M   'P 1'
#
loop_
_entity.id
_entity.type
_entity.pdbx_description
1 polymer ?
#
loop_
_entity_poly.entity_id
_entity_poly.type
_entity_poly.pdbx_seq_one_letter_code
_entity_poly.pdbx_strand_id
1 'polypeptide(L)'
;MDTYLVVGGAGIVGRFIAGLLADAGHAPIIIDREPAGRAFDQRVMDALALPEQAPELLEATTTLVLALPEEVALQVLERYARAMPSLRLLVNTCSVQQPFQELAAKLLPGIPSLGINPMFSPTLDCRGRPVVLCERTPGAAGARFATLLAGHGMRVRHLGPEAHDRTMAVCQTLPHAAIMAFASALQRSECDPELLAELAPPPMQTLLALAARILHNPPQTYWDIQRHNRHGARQREYLAGGLDQLHQFCRQDSAEAFAAELDALRHWFGPGVAGHSRTCTRLFNLLNTSQGEIHDARSGKPSVLDDPGSRQGGGVVGDHAAGPAGDHR
;
A
#
# COMPACT_ATOMS: atom_id res chain seq x y z
N MET A 1 10.28 -27.01 -7.67
CA MET A 1 9.18 -26.30 -7.00
C MET A 1 9.62 -24.85 -6.81
N ASP A 2 8.70 -23.90 -6.79
CA ASP A 2 9.03 -22.51 -6.51
C ASP A 2 9.12 -22.28 -5.00
N THR A 3 10.21 -21.64 -4.57
CA THR A 3 10.47 -21.28 -3.17
C THR A 3 10.36 -19.77 -3.04
N TYR A 4 9.39 -19.32 -2.24
CA TYR A 4 9.11 -17.91 -2.03
C TYR A 4 9.68 -17.46 -0.68
N LEU A 5 10.62 -16.52 -0.71
CA LEU A 5 11.17 -15.91 0.50
C LEU A 5 10.64 -14.48 0.61
N VAL A 6 9.90 -14.19 1.68
CA VAL A 6 9.34 -12.86 1.95
C VAL A 6 10.09 -12.23 3.12
N VAL A 7 10.91 -11.22 2.81
CA VAL A 7 11.70 -10.47 3.78
C VAL A 7 10.95 -9.20 4.17
N GLY A 8 10.82 -8.92 5.47
CA GLY A 8 9.85 -7.96 6.01
C GLY A 8 8.42 -8.53 6.03
N GLY A 9 8.29 -9.86 6.05
CA GLY A 9 7.01 -10.54 5.87
C GLY A 9 6.07 -10.46 7.07
N ALA A 10 6.54 -10.04 8.25
CA ALA A 10 5.67 -9.78 9.40
C ALA A 10 5.10 -8.36 9.37
N GLY A 11 5.57 -7.45 8.52
CA GLY A 11 4.98 -6.12 8.31
C GLY A 11 3.61 -6.14 7.61
N ILE A 12 2.88 -5.01 7.62
CA ILE A 12 1.53 -4.91 7.02
C ILE A 12 1.53 -5.34 5.54
N VAL A 13 2.45 -4.81 4.74
CA VAL A 13 2.56 -5.12 3.31
C VAL A 13 3.14 -6.51 3.09
N GLY A 14 4.12 -6.92 3.90
CA GLY A 14 4.71 -8.26 3.82
C GLY A 14 3.69 -9.37 4.06
N ARG A 15 2.88 -9.24 5.12
CA ARG A 15 1.79 -10.18 5.41
C ARG A 15 0.73 -10.19 4.32
N PHE A 16 0.43 -9.04 3.72
CA PHE A 16 -0.49 -8.97 2.59
C PHE A 16 0.02 -9.79 1.39
N ILE A 17 1.28 -9.58 0.98
CA ILE A 17 1.87 -10.35 -0.14
C ILE A 17 1.99 -11.84 0.22
N ALA A 18 2.43 -12.17 1.44
CA ALA A 18 2.49 -13.55 1.90
C ALA A 18 1.11 -14.23 1.90
N GLY A 19 0.06 -13.52 2.30
CA GLY A 19 -1.33 -13.97 2.22
C GLY A 19 -1.75 -14.27 0.79
N LEU A 20 -1.53 -13.34 -0.15
CA LEU A 20 -1.84 -13.55 -1.57
C LEU A 20 -1.14 -14.79 -2.15
N LEU A 21 0.13 -14.99 -1.79
CA LEU A 21 0.90 -16.17 -2.22
C LEU A 21 0.33 -17.46 -1.61
N ALA A 22 -0.02 -17.43 -0.32
CA ALA A 22 -0.61 -18.57 0.38
C ALA A 22 -1.96 -18.98 -0.20
N ASP A 23 -2.80 -18.01 -0.51
CA ASP A 23 -4.13 -18.23 -1.08
C ASP A 23 -4.04 -18.74 -2.53
N ALA A 24 -2.93 -18.47 -3.22
CA ALA A 24 -2.56 -19.09 -4.49
C ALA A 24 -1.95 -20.49 -4.37
N GLY A 25 -1.88 -21.06 -3.15
CA GLY A 25 -1.36 -22.40 -2.89
C GLY A 25 0.16 -22.48 -2.73
N HIS A 26 0.86 -21.35 -2.59
CA HIS A 26 2.29 -21.33 -2.28
C HIS A 26 2.53 -21.38 -0.76
N ALA A 27 3.72 -21.78 -0.35
CA ALA A 27 4.15 -21.78 1.05
C ALA A 27 5.33 -20.81 1.21
N PRO A 28 5.08 -19.50 1.42
CA PRO A 28 6.15 -18.54 1.59
C PRO A 28 6.88 -18.75 2.93
N ILE A 29 8.20 -18.60 2.90
CA ILE A 29 9.06 -18.54 4.08
C ILE A 29 9.23 -17.08 4.46
N ILE A 30 9.00 -16.76 5.74
CA ILE A 30 9.01 -15.38 6.25
C ILE A 30 10.31 -15.09 6.98
N ILE A 31 10.92 -13.94 6.66
CA ILE A 31 12.04 -13.37 7.39
C ILE A 31 11.62 -12.01 7.91
N ASP A 32 11.67 -11.83 9.21
CA ASP A 32 11.39 -10.55 9.85
C ASP A 32 12.00 -10.52 11.25
N ARG A 33 12.16 -9.32 11.83
CA ARG A 33 12.63 -9.16 13.21
C ARG A 33 11.56 -9.55 14.23
N GLU A 34 10.30 -9.59 13.79
CA GLU A 34 9.15 -9.98 14.59
C GLU A 34 8.49 -11.25 14.02
N PRO A 35 7.84 -12.08 14.85
CA PRO A 35 7.11 -13.25 14.34
C PRO A 35 5.92 -12.84 13.45
N ALA A 36 5.72 -13.56 12.37
CA ALA A 36 4.51 -13.47 11.56
C ALA A 36 3.31 -14.05 12.33
N GLY A 37 2.19 -13.33 12.34
CA GLY A 37 0.98 -13.74 13.06
C GLY A 37 0.21 -14.92 12.44
N ARG A 38 0.55 -15.34 11.21
CA ARG A 38 -0.02 -16.50 10.51
C ARG A 38 1.01 -17.64 10.53
N ALA A 39 0.53 -18.89 10.55
CA ALA A 39 1.38 -20.09 10.59
C ALA A 39 2.13 -20.32 9.26
N PHE A 40 3.14 -19.51 9.01
CA PHE A 40 4.13 -19.69 7.95
C PHE A 40 5.39 -20.35 8.51
N ASP A 41 6.18 -20.99 7.63
CA ASP A 41 7.58 -21.23 7.97
C ASP A 41 8.27 -19.87 8.09
N GLN A 42 9.02 -19.66 9.16
CA GLN A 42 9.59 -18.35 9.47
C GLN A 42 10.92 -18.45 10.20
N ARG A 43 11.75 -17.42 10.03
CA ARG A 43 12.91 -17.15 10.87
C ARG A 43 12.81 -15.73 11.41
N VAL A 44 12.80 -15.62 12.73
CA VAL A 44 12.80 -14.32 13.42
C VAL A 44 14.24 -13.85 13.50
N MET A 45 14.64 -12.97 12.58
CA MET A 45 16.01 -12.46 12.46
C MET A 45 16.05 -11.15 11.68
N ASP A 46 17.18 -10.45 11.80
CA ASP A 46 17.48 -9.34 10.91
C ASP A 46 17.74 -9.85 9.49
N ALA A 47 17.08 -9.25 8.49
CA ALA A 47 17.31 -9.53 7.09
C ALA A 47 18.80 -9.44 6.71
N LEU A 48 19.52 -8.44 7.23
CA LEU A 48 20.93 -8.26 6.92
C LEU A 48 21.83 -9.40 7.47
N ALA A 49 21.35 -10.20 8.41
CA ALA A 49 22.10 -11.33 8.96
C ALA A 49 21.82 -12.67 8.26
N LEU A 50 20.81 -12.72 7.38
CA LEU A 50 20.37 -13.95 6.73
C LEU A 50 21.47 -14.67 5.92
N PRO A 51 22.33 -13.99 5.13
CA PRO A 51 23.38 -14.66 4.36
C PRO A 51 24.36 -15.47 5.23
N GLU A 52 24.58 -15.05 6.48
CA GLU A 52 25.44 -15.75 7.41
C GLU A 52 24.70 -16.79 8.26
N GLN A 53 23.45 -16.52 8.62
CA GLN A 53 22.70 -17.35 9.57
C GLN A 53 21.86 -18.46 8.92
N ALA A 54 21.40 -18.25 7.69
CA ALA A 54 20.57 -19.19 6.94
C ALA A 54 20.85 -19.13 5.42
N PRO A 55 22.12 -19.32 4.99
CA PRO A 55 22.50 -19.26 3.57
C PRO A 55 21.72 -20.24 2.70
N GLU A 56 21.30 -21.38 3.25
CA GLU A 56 20.52 -22.40 2.55
C GLU A 56 19.18 -21.87 2.04
N LEU A 57 18.59 -20.88 2.73
CA LEU A 57 17.36 -20.23 2.29
C LEU A 57 17.60 -19.39 1.04
N LEU A 58 18.74 -18.68 0.95
CA LEU A 58 19.10 -17.91 -0.24
C LEU A 58 19.38 -18.82 -1.43
N GLU A 59 20.09 -19.93 -1.19
CA GLU A 59 20.43 -20.91 -2.23
C GLU A 59 19.18 -21.55 -2.85
N ALA A 60 18.17 -21.85 -2.03
CA ALA A 60 16.95 -22.51 -2.47
C ALA A 60 15.87 -21.54 -3.01
N THR A 61 16.00 -20.23 -2.78
CA THR A 61 14.98 -19.23 -3.15
C THR A 61 14.87 -19.07 -4.66
N THR A 62 13.67 -19.23 -5.22
CA THR A 62 13.39 -18.93 -6.63
C THR A 62 12.67 -17.60 -6.82
N THR A 63 11.91 -17.14 -5.82
CA THR A 63 11.27 -15.82 -5.80
C THR A 63 11.57 -15.10 -4.49
N LEU A 64 12.27 -13.95 -4.58
CA LEU A 64 12.53 -13.08 -3.45
C LEU A 64 11.52 -11.93 -3.43
N VAL A 65 10.81 -11.74 -2.32
CA VAL A 65 9.95 -10.59 -2.06
C VAL A 65 10.57 -9.73 -0.97
N LEU A 66 10.85 -8.46 -1.26
CA LEU A 66 11.34 -7.47 -0.32
C LEU A 66 10.22 -6.51 0.07
N ALA A 67 9.63 -6.75 1.24
CA ALA A 67 8.61 -5.91 1.87
C ALA A 67 9.21 -5.07 3.00
N LEU A 68 10.25 -4.30 2.67
CA LEU A 68 11.08 -3.55 3.59
C LEU A 68 11.01 -2.04 3.31
N PRO A 69 11.40 -1.17 4.26
CA PRO A 69 11.73 0.22 3.96
C PRO A 69 12.77 0.30 2.83
N GLU A 70 12.70 1.33 1.99
CA GLU A 70 13.44 1.37 0.73
C GLU A 70 14.95 1.21 0.93
N GLU A 71 15.52 1.98 1.87
CA GLU A 71 16.95 1.93 2.18
C GLU A 71 17.40 0.52 2.59
N VAL A 72 16.61 -0.16 3.41
CA VAL A 72 16.90 -1.53 3.87
C VAL A 72 16.75 -2.52 2.70
N ALA A 73 15.75 -2.35 1.84
CA ALA A 73 15.56 -3.18 0.66
C ALA A 73 16.77 -3.11 -0.30
N LEU A 74 17.35 -1.92 -0.50
CA LEU A 74 18.55 -1.73 -1.32
C LEU A 74 19.77 -2.42 -0.69
N GLN A 75 19.99 -2.27 0.62
CA GLN A 75 21.08 -2.93 1.35
C GLN A 75 20.96 -4.46 1.30
N VAL A 76 19.74 -4.98 1.50
CA VAL A 76 19.45 -6.42 1.41
C VAL A 76 19.73 -6.93 -0.01
N LEU A 77 19.30 -6.20 -1.03
CA LEU A 77 19.55 -6.58 -2.43
C LEU A 77 21.06 -6.65 -2.74
N GLU A 78 21.83 -5.66 -2.31
CA GLU A 78 23.30 -5.66 -2.47
C GLU A 78 23.97 -6.87 -1.81
N ARG A 79 23.53 -7.19 -0.59
CA ARG A 79 24.09 -8.29 0.19
C ARG A 79 23.72 -9.66 -0.39
N TYR A 80 22.49 -9.81 -0.88
CA TYR A 80 21.95 -11.10 -1.31
C TYR A 80 22.33 -11.45 -2.74
N ALA A 81 22.56 -10.47 -3.61
CA ALA A 81 22.65 -10.68 -5.07
C ALA A 81 23.65 -11.76 -5.51
N ARG A 82 24.72 -12.00 -4.73
CA ARG A 82 25.74 -13.02 -5.03
C ARG A 82 25.49 -14.40 -4.42
N ALA A 83 24.49 -14.53 -3.57
CA ALA A 83 24.21 -15.73 -2.78
C ALA A 83 22.90 -16.44 -3.21
N MET A 84 22.29 -16.04 -4.32
CA MET A 84 20.99 -16.59 -4.76
C MET A 84 21.06 -17.24 -6.17
N PRO A 85 21.77 -18.37 -6.33
CA PRO A 85 21.94 -19.04 -7.62
C PRO A 85 20.63 -19.54 -8.25
N SER A 86 19.59 -19.78 -7.44
CA SER A 86 18.30 -20.30 -7.90
C SER A 86 17.27 -19.21 -8.23
N LEU A 87 17.61 -17.93 -8.03
CA LEU A 87 16.67 -16.82 -8.15
C LEU A 87 16.18 -16.68 -9.60
N ARG A 88 14.86 -16.54 -9.75
CA ARG A 88 14.17 -16.37 -11.05
C ARG A 88 13.26 -15.15 -11.08
N LEU A 89 12.94 -14.59 -9.92
CA LEU A 89 12.06 -13.44 -9.79
C LEU A 89 12.41 -12.63 -8.54
N LEU A 90 12.58 -11.32 -8.73
CA LEU A 90 12.67 -10.34 -7.65
C LEU A 90 11.37 -9.54 -7.60
N VAL A 91 10.82 -9.36 -6.41
CA VAL A 91 9.66 -8.51 -6.15
C VAL A 91 10.00 -7.55 -5.02
N ASN A 92 9.67 -6.28 -5.17
CA ASN A 92 9.77 -5.29 -4.11
C ASN A 92 8.42 -4.61 -3.89
N THR A 93 8.22 -4.04 -2.69
CA THR A 93 7.02 -3.25 -2.37
C THR A 93 7.35 -1.80 -2.00
N CYS A 94 8.47 -1.28 -2.50
CA CYS A 94 8.89 0.10 -2.23
C CYS A 94 7.87 1.08 -2.80
N SER A 95 7.61 2.18 -2.09
CA SER A 95 6.70 3.23 -2.60
C SER A 95 7.30 4.04 -3.75
N VAL A 96 8.63 4.00 -3.89
CA VAL A 96 9.42 4.55 -5.00
C VAL A 96 10.08 3.37 -5.71
N GLN A 97 10.04 3.35 -7.04
CA GLN A 97 10.40 2.17 -7.83
C GLN A 97 11.69 2.34 -8.60
N GLN A 98 11.99 3.54 -9.09
CA GLN A 98 13.11 3.72 -10.00
C GLN A 98 14.48 3.35 -9.39
N PRO A 99 14.86 3.80 -8.17
CA PRO A 99 16.15 3.47 -7.59
C PRO A 99 16.35 1.97 -7.38
N PHE A 100 15.31 1.30 -6.86
CA PHE A 100 15.33 -0.14 -6.66
C PHE A 100 15.50 -0.91 -7.98
N GLN A 101 14.72 -0.53 -9.01
CA GLN A 101 14.74 -1.20 -10.30
C GLN A 101 16.07 -0.99 -11.06
N GLU A 102 16.71 0.17 -10.88
CA GLU A 102 18.05 0.44 -11.43
C GLU A 102 19.12 -0.43 -10.74
N LEU A 103 19.08 -0.52 -9.40
CA LEU A 103 20.01 -1.36 -8.66
C LEU A 103 19.81 -2.85 -8.96
N ALA A 104 18.57 -3.33 -9.03
CA ALA A 104 18.24 -4.70 -9.40
C ALA A 104 18.77 -5.06 -10.79
N ALA A 105 18.57 -4.19 -11.78
CA ALA A 105 19.07 -4.41 -13.14
C ALA A 105 20.61 -4.49 -13.20
N LYS A 106 21.31 -3.76 -12.32
CA LYS A 106 22.77 -3.77 -12.22
C LYS A 106 23.30 -5.04 -11.56
N LEU A 107 22.68 -5.46 -10.45
CA LEU A 107 23.19 -6.56 -9.61
C LEU A 107 22.74 -7.95 -10.10
N LEU A 108 21.55 -8.04 -10.68
CA LEU A 108 20.91 -9.29 -11.09
C LEU A 108 20.49 -9.21 -12.57
N PRO A 109 21.42 -8.97 -13.51
CA PRO A 109 21.09 -8.84 -14.92
C PRO A 109 20.40 -10.11 -15.42
N GLY A 110 19.27 -9.95 -16.10
CA GLY A 110 18.47 -11.05 -16.65
C GLY A 110 17.44 -11.65 -15.69
N ILE A 111 17.46 -11.29 -14.40
CA ILE A 111 16.38 -11.67 -13.47
C ILE A 111 15.23 -10.65 -13.58
N PRO A 112 14.00 -11.07 -13.91
CA PRO A 112 12.84 -10.19 -13.87
C PRO A 112 12.66 -9.57 -12.48
N SER A 113 12.48 -8.25 -12.45
CA SER A 113 12.24 -7.47 -11.23
C SER A 113 10.91 -6.75 -11.33
N LEU A 114 10.03 -7.01 -10.35
CA LEU A 114 8.70 -6.43 -10.23
C LEU A 114 8.63 -5.52 -9.01
N GLY A 115 7.90 -4.43 -9.14
CA GLY A 115 7.47 -3.58 -8.04
C GLY A 115 5.98 -3.69 -7.85
N ILE A 116 5.52 -3.99 -6.65
CA ILE A 116 4.10 -4.02 -6.31
C ILE A 116 3.82 -2.89 -5.33
N ASN A 117 3.10 -1.86 -5.77
CA ASN A 117 2.73 -0.72 -4.94
C ASN A 117 1.20 -0.67 -4.79
N PRO A 118 0.64 -1.23 -3.70
CA PRO A 118 -0.77 -1.06 -3.36
C PRO A 118 -1.08 0.41 -3.08
N MET A 119 -2.04 0.99 -3.81
CA MET A 119 -2.44 2.40 -3.63
C MET A 119 -3.45 2.56 -2.48
N PHE A 120 -3.32 1.71 -1.47
CA PHE A 120 -4.19 1.60 -0.31
C PHE A 120 -3.42 0.95 0.84
N SER A 121 -3.88 1.14 2.09
CA SER A 121 -3.32 0.36 3.20
C SER A 121 -3.84 -1.07 3.09
N PRO A 122 -2.97 -2.10 3.15
CA PRO A 122 -3.40 -3.50 3.13
C PRO A 122 -4.26 -3.95 4.33
N THR A 123 -4.52 -3.07 5.30
CA THR A 123 -5.53 -3.28 6.36
C THR A 123 -6.96 -3.07 5.86
N LEU A 124 -7.14 -2.47 4.68
CA LEU A 124 -8.43 -2.26 4.03
C LEU A 124 -8.73 -3.41 3.06
N ASP A 125 -10.02 -3.65 2.80
CA ASP A 125 -10.46 -4.52 1.70
C ASP A 125 -9.84 -4.04 0.37
N CYS A 126 -9.12 -4.93 -0.31
CA CYS A 126 -8.39 -4.63 -1.54
C CYS A 126 -9.27 -4.56 -2.80
N ARG A 127 -10.51 -5.07 -2.75
CA ARG A 127 -11.39 -5.17 -3.92
C ARG A 127 -11.74 -3.80 -4.49
N GLY A 128 -11.64 -3.67 -5.81
CA GLY A 128 -11.88 -2.43 -6.55
C GLY A 128 -10.81 -1.36 -6.35
N ARG A 129 -9.77 -1.60 -5.53
CA ARG A 129 -8.70 -0.64 -5.26
C ARG A 129 -7.56 -0.77 -6.27
N PRO A 130 -6.89 0.33 -6.62
CA PRO A 130 -5.77 0.29 -7.55
C PRO A 130 -4.53 -0.33 -6.88
N VAL A 131 -3.81 -1.13 -7.67
CA VAL A 131 -2.45 -1.59 -7.37
C VAL A 131 -1.59 -1.35 -8.59
N VAL A 132 -0.41 -0.77 -8.39
CA VAL A 132 0.53 -0.58 -9.49
C VAL A 132 1.50 -1.77 -9.53
N LEU A 133 1.58 -2.40 -10.70
CA LEU A 133 2.63 -3.35 -11.02
C LEU A 133 3.67 -2.62 -11.87
N CYS A 134 4.87 -2.49 -11.32
CA CYS A 134 5.98 -1.80 -11.94
C CYS A 134 6.98 -2.81 -12.48
N GLU A 135 7.31 -2.73 -13.77
CA GLU A 135 8.33 -3.59 -14.38
C GLU A 135 9.04 -2.83 -15.51
N ARG A 136 10.35 -3.02 -15.65
CA ARG A 136 11.14 -2.37 -16.73
C ARG A 136 10.80 -2.95 -18.11
N THR A 137 10.71 -4.27 -18.18
CA THR A 137 10.40 -5.02 -19.40
C THR A 137 9.26 -5.97 -19.07
N PRO A 138 8.06 -5.76 -19.64
CA PRO A 138 6.93 -6.65 -19.42
C PRO A 138 7.26 -8.10 -19.78
N GLY A 139 6.83 -9.03 -18.93
CA GLY A 139 7.10 -10.45 -19.13
C GLY A 139 6.13 -11.39 -18.42
N ALA A 140 6.36 -12.69 -18.60
CA ALA A 140 5.49 -13.74 -18.04
C ALA A 140 5.37 -13.67 -16.51
N ALA A 141 6.44 -13.28 -15.81
CA ALA A 141 6.39 -13.11 -14.36
C ALA A 141 5.45 -11.97 -13.93
N GLY A 142 5.54 -10.80 -14.59
CA GLY A 142 4.63 -9.68 -14.37
C GLY A 142 3.19 -10.04 -14.70
N ALA A 143 2.95 -10.75 -15.81
CA ALA A 143 1.63 -11.21 -16.20
C ALA A 143 1.01 -12.16 -15.14
N ARG A 144 1.77 -13.14 -14.63
CA ARG A 144 1.30 -14.03 -13.56
C ARG A 144 0.96 -13.26 -12.28
N PHE A 145 1.81 -12.33 -11.86
CA PHE A 145 1.54 -11.50 -10.69
C PHE A 145 0.32 -10.59 -10.90
N ALA A 146 0.15 -10.03 -12.09
CA ALA A 146 -1.05 -9.26 -12.44
C ALA A 146 -2.31 -10.12 -12.33
N THR A 147 -2.29 -11.36 -12.82
CA THR A 147 -3.40 -12.31 -12.67
C THR A 147 -3.69 -12.61 -11.20
N LEU A 148 -2.66 -12.83 -10.38
CA LEU A 148 -2.81 -13.05 -8.93
C LEU A 148 -3.50 -11.86 -8.26
N LEU A 149 -3.04 -10.65 -8.54
CA LEU A 149 -3.60 -9.43 -7.96
C LEU A 149 -5.05 -9.18 -8.45
N ALA A 150 -5.31 -9.35 -9.74
CA ALA A 150 -6.64 -9.20 -10.31
C ALA A 150 -7.62 -10.27 -9.80
N GLY A 151 -7.14 -11.49 -9.54
CA GLY A 151 -7.94 -12.58 -8.95
C GLY A 151 -8.47 -12.24 -7.55
N HIS A 152 -7.79 -11.34 -6.83
CA HIS A 152 -8.26 -10.79 -5.54
C HIS A 152 -9.11 -9.53 -5.70
N GLY A 153 -9.55 -9.20 -6.93
CA GLY A 153 -10.43 -8.08 -7.23
C GLY A 153 -9.75 -6.72 -7.29
N MET A 154 -8.41 -6.65 -7.28
CA MET A 154 -7.68 -5.39 -7.41
C MET A 154 -7.66 -4.90 -8.86
N ARG A 155 -7.61 -3.57 -9.03
CA ARG A 155 -7.44 -2.91 -10.33
C ARG A 155 -5.96 -2.74 -10.63
N VAL A 156 -5.38 -3.69 -11.35
CA VAL A 156 -3.95 -3.67 -11.69
C VAL A 156 -3.66 -2.62 -12.76
N ARG A 157 -2.67 -1.77 -12.50
CA ARG A 157 -2.12 -0.82 -13.47
C ARG A 157 -0.65 -1.11 -13.70
N HIS A 158 -0.27 -1.38 -14.95
CA HIS A 158 1.13 -1.54 -15.34
C HIS A 158 1.78 -0.18 -15.61
N LEU A 159 2.96 0.06 -15.03
CA LEU A 159 3.80 1.23 -15.31
C LEU A 159 5.28 0.82 -15.38
N GLY A 160 6.08 1.52 -16.19
CA GLY A 160 7.54 1.46 -16.06
C GLY A 160 8.02 2.29 -14.85
N PRO A 161 9.25 2.09 -14.34
CA PRO A 161 9.69 2.71 -13.08
C PRO A 161 9.67 4.24 -13.08
N GLU A 162 10.13 4.88 -14.15
CA GLU A 162 10.07 6.34 -14.28
C GLU A 162 8.63 6.86 -14.35
N ALA A 163 7.76 6.16 -15.11
CA ALA A 163 6.37 6.54 -15.21
C ALA A 163 5.63 6.35 -13.87
N HIS A 164 5.97 5.30 -13.13
CA HIS A 164 5.51 5.05 -11.78
C HIS A 164 5.87 6.23 -10.88
N ASP A 165 7.16 6.56 -10.73
CA ASP A 165 7.59 7.58 -9.76
C ASP A 165 7.08 8.97 -10.10
N ARG A 166 7.04 9.33 -11.39
CA ARG A 166 6.42 10.58 -11.85
C ARG A 166 4.93 10.64 -11.50
N THR A 167 4.20 9.53 -11.64
CA THR A 167 2.78 9.46 -11.28
C THR A 167 2.60 9.51 -9.76
N MET A 168 3.41 8.77 -9.01
CA MET A 168 3.35 8.72 -7.54
C MET A 168 3.76 10.02 -6.88
N ALA A 169 4.57 10.85 -7.53
CA ALA A 169 4.83 12.20 -7.04
C ALA A 169 3.52 13.00 -6.90
N VAL A 170 2.61 12.86 -7.87
CA VAL A 170 1.29 13.50 -7.83
C VAL A 170 0.32 12.74 -6.93
N CYS A 171 0.28 11.41 -7.02
CA CYS A 171 -0.73 10.59 -6.32
C CYS A 171 -0.42 10.31 -4.84
N GLN A 172 0.85 10.39 -4.42
CA GLN A 172 1.28 10.08 -3.06
C GLN A 172 2.07 11.24 -2.46
N THR A 173 3.13 11.72 -3.11
CA THR A 173 4.01 12.75 -2.52
C THR A 173 3.25 14.06 -2.27
N LEU A 174 2.53 14.58 -3.27
CA LEU A 174 1.75 15.81 -3.16
C LEU A 174 0.68 15.77 -2.05
N PRO A 175 -0.26 14.80 -2.01
CA PRO A 175 -1.30 14.79 -0.98
C PRO A 175 -0.72 14.54 0.42
N HIS A 176 0.27 13.66 0.57
CA HIS A 176 0.90 13.46 1.87
C HIS A 176 1.62 14.72 2.36
N ALA A 177 2.29 15.46 1.46
CA ALA A 177 2.92 16.73 1.82
C ALA A 177 1.89 17.75 2.29
N ALA A 178 0.74 17.86 1.62
CA ALA A 178 -0.35 18.74 2.03
C ALA A 178 -0.89 18.40 3.42
N ILE A 179 -1.14 17.11 3.70
CA ILE A 179 -1.64 16.67 5.01
C ILE A 179 -0.61 16.91 6.11
N MET A 180 0.68 16.64 5.87
CA MET A 180 1.75 16.89 6.85
C MET A 180 1.97 18.38 7.10
N ALA A 181 1.94 19.21 6.05
CA ALA A 181 2.02 20.66 6.19
C ALA A 181 0.83 21.22 6.98
N PHE A 182 -0.38 20.71 6.72
CA PHE A 182 -1.56 21.02 7.51
C PHE A 182 -1.38 20.65 8.99
N ALA A 183 -0.94 19.42 9.29
CA ALA A 183 -0.74 18.97 10.67
C ALA A 183 0.31 19.84 11.40
N SER A 184 1.39 20.23 10.71
CA SER A 184 2.41 21.13 11.25
C SER A 184 1.86 22.54 11.50
N ALA A 185 1.06 23.09 10.59
CA ALA A 185 0.41 24.39 10.77
C ALA A 185 -0.59 24.38 11.94
N LEU A 186 -1.36 23.29 12.07
CA LEU A 186 -2.31 23.12 13.16
C LEU A 186 -1.60 23.11 14.52
N GLN A 187 -0.51 22.36 14.66
CA GLN A 187 0.31 22.34 15.88
C GLN A 187 0.77 23.75 16.28
N ARG A 188 1.17 24.56 15.30
CA ARG A 188 1.65 25.94 15.51
C ARG A 188 0.55 26.96 15.74
N SER A 189 -0.71 26.59 15.51
CA SER A 189 -1.86 27.48 15.70
C SER A 189 -2.30 27.59 17.17
N GLU A 190 -1.68 26.80 18.07
CA GLU A 190 -1.94 26.81 19.52
C GLU A 190 -3.44 26.67 19.87
N CYS A 191 -4.19 25.98 19.01
CA CYS A 191 -5.62 25.74 19.21
C CYS A 191 -5.82 24.71 20.33
N ASP A 192 -6.77 24.99 21.21
CA ASP A 192 -7.21 24.05 22.25
C ASP A 192 -7.79 22.77 21.58
N PRO A 193 -7.21 21.58 21.83
CA PRO A 193 -7.72 20.33 21.27
C PRO A 193 -9.16 20.02 21.63
N GLU A 194 -9.64 20.42 22.82
CA GLU A 194 -11.01 20.17 23.26
C GLU A 194 -11.99 21.00 22.42
N LEU A 195 -11.72 22.32 22.31
CA LEU A 195 -12.51 23.22 21.47
C LEU A 195 -12.48 22.80 20.00
N LEU A 196 -11.33 22.33 19.52
CA LEU A 196 -11.21 21.82 18.16
C LEU A 196 -12.09 20.59 17.92
N ALA A 197 -12.15 19.66 18.88
CA ALA A 197 -13.00 18.48 18.78
C ALA A 197 -14.50 18.84 18.76
N GLU A 198 -14.91 19.86 19.51
CA GLU A 198 -16.30 20.33 19.56
C GLU A 198 -16.72 21.09 18.28
N LEU A 199 -15.84 21.93 17.74
CA LEU A 199 -16.19 22.87 16.68
C LEU A 199 -15.77 22.44 15.27
N ALA A 200 -14.94 21.41 15.12
CA ALA A 200 -14.39 21.02 13.83
C ALA A 200 -15.50 20.75 12.79
N PRO A 201 -15.63 21.57 11.72
CA PRO A 201 -16.55 21.27 10.64
C PRO A 201 -16.07 20.05 9.83
N PRO A 202 -16.92 19.42 8.99
CA PRO A 202 -16.56 18.21 8.27
C PRO A 202 -15.24 18.24 7.46
N PRO A 203 -14.84 19.35 6.80
CA PRO A 203 -13.52 19.45 6.18
C PRO A 203 -12.36 19.33 7.18
N MET A 204 -12.48 19.96 8.36
CA MET A 204 -11.48 19.89 9.42
C MET A 204 -11.39 18.47 9.98
N GLN A 205 -12.53 17.84 10.27
CA GLN A 205 -12.57 16.44 10.73
C GLN A 205 -11.91 15.49 9.72
N THR A 206 -12.14 15.71 8.42
CA THR A 206 -11.53 14.93 7.36
C THR A 206 -10.00 15.08 7.36
N LEU A 207 -9.49 16.31 7.44
CA LEU A 207 -8.04 16.57 7.49
C LEU A 207 -7.40 16.03 8.77
N LEU A 208 -8.09 16.11 9.91
CA LEU A 208 -7.65 15.50 11.17
C LEU A 208 -7.56 13.98 11.07
N ALA A 209 -8.57 13.32 10.49
CA ALA A 209 -8.56 11.87 10.30
C ALA A 209 -7.42 11.43 9.35
N LEU A 210 -7.17 12.21 8.29
CA LEU A 210 -6.04 11.98 7.38
C LEU A 210 -4.70 12.20 8.06
N ALA A 211 -4.56 13.25 8.87
CA ALA A 211 -3.34 13.52 9.65
C ALA A 211 -3.08 12.41 10.67
N ALA A 212 -4.10 12.00 11.44
CA ALA A 212 -4.01 10.90 12.39
C ALA A 212 -3.59 9.59 11.71
N ARG A 213 -4.13 9.31 10.52
CA ARG A 213 -3.71 8.15 9.70
C ARG A 213 -2.23 8.21 9.32
N ILE A 214 -1.69 9.39 8.97
CA ILE A 214 -0.25 9.53 8.68
C ILE A 214 0.57 9.32 9.95
N LEU A 215 0.18 9.96 11.05
CA LEU A 215 0.91 9.93 12.32
C LEU A 215 0.87 8.56 13.03
N HIS A 216 -0.13 7.72 12.74
CA HIS A 216 -0.23 6.36 13.28
C HIS A 216 0.71 5.36 12.56
N ASN A 217 1.11 5.66 11.32
CA ASN A 217 1.96 4.78 10.52
C ASN A 217 3.45 5.08 10.76
N PRO A 218 4.37 4.13 10.46
CA PRO A 218 5.79 4.34 10.62
C PRO A 218 6.30 5.57 9.81
N PRO A 219 7.06 6.49 10.43
CA PRO A 219 7.50 7.72 9.78
C PRO A 219 8.40 7.46 8.56
N GLN A 220 9.14 6.35 8.56
CA GLN A 220 10.03 5.94 7.47
C GLN A 220 9.27 5.79 6.14
N THR A 221 8.02 5.31 6.16
CA THR A 221 7.21 5.17 4.93
C THR A 221 6.97 6.52 4.27
N TYR A 222 6.62 7.54 5.05
CA TYR A 222 6.38 8.89 4.51
C TYR A 222 7.69 9.59 4.16
N TRP A 223 8.75 9.33 4.92
CA TRP A 223 10.09 9.80 4.57
C TRP A 223 10.50 9.30 3.18
N ASP A 224 10.39 8.00 2.91
CA ASP A 224 10.74 7.41 1.61
C ASP A 224 9.93 8.07 0.47
N ILE A 225 8.61 8.19 0.64
CA ILE A 225 7.71 8.85 -0.34
C ILE A 225 8.11 10.30 -0.61
N GLN A 226 8.53 11.05 0.42
CA GLN A 226 8.88 12.46 0.29
C GLN A 226 10.31 12.66 -0.24
N ARG A 227 11.27 11.85 0.23
CA ARG A 227 12.69 12.08 0.03
C ARG A 227 13.24 11.38 -1.21
N HIS A 228 12.81 10.16 -1.50
CA HIS A 228 13.43 9.34 -2.53
C HIS A 228 12.75 9.46 -3.90
N ASN A 229 11.52 9.96 -3.95
CA ASN A 229 10.90 10.31 -5.23
C ASN A 229 11.55 11.60 -5.81
N ARG A 230 12.35 11.45 -6.86
CA ARG A 230 13.05 12.57 -7.55
C ARG A 230 12.11 13.65 -8.09
N HIS A 231 10.85 13.33 -8.35
CA HIS A 231 9.84 14.28 -8.82
C HIS A 231 9.07 14.94 -7.67
N GLY A 232 9.32 14.53 -6.42
CA GLY A 232 8.62 14.99 -5.24
C GLY A 232 8.87 16.45 -4.86
N ALA A 233 10.11 16.95 -5.05
CA ALA A 233 10.47 18.33 -4.77
C ALA A 233 9.57 19.33 -5.53
N ARG A 234 9.43 19.11 -6.84
CA ARG A 234 8.55 19.92 -7.71
C ARG A 234 7.10 19.96 -7.22
N GLN A 235 6.58 18.86 -6.67
CA GLN A 235 5.20 18.83 -6.19
C GLN A 235 5.05 19.62 -4.88
N ARG A 236 6.04 19.55 -3.98
CA ARG A 236 6.05 20.38 -2.77
C ARG A 236 6.19 21.87 -3.10
N GLU A 237 7.00 22.22 -4.10
CA GLU A 237 7.14 23.59 -4.60
C GLU A 237 5.80 24.11 -5.16
N TYR A 238 5.08 23.31 -5.94
CA TYR A 238 3.74 23.67 -6.43
C TYR A 238 2.72 23.86 -5.31
N LEU A 239 2.76 22.99 -4.30
CA LEU A 239 1.90 23.14 -3.13
C LEU A 239 2.21 24.43 -2.35
N ALA A 240 3.49 24.72 -2.12
CA ALA A 240 3.92 25.95 -1.44
C ALA A 240 3.54 27.19 -2.24
N GLY A 241 3.79 27.20 -3.55
CA GLY A 241 3.44 28.31 -4.43
C GLY A 241 1.94 28.60 -4.46
N GLY A 242 1.08 27.57 -4.41
CA GLY A 242 -0.37 27.76 -4.32
C GLY A 242 -0.81 28.43 -3.01
N LEU A 243 -0.17 28.10 -1.88
CA LEU A 243 -0.43 28.77 -0.60
C LEU A 243 0.07 30.21 -0.60
N ASP A 244 1.25 30.47 -1.17
CA ASP A 244 1.80 31.82 -1.30
C ASP A 244 0.88 32.71 -2.18
N GLN A 245 0.35 32.15 -3.27
CA GLN A 245 -0.59 32.86 -4.14
C GLN A 245 -1.89 33.20 -3.41
N LEU A 246 -2.45 32.26 -2.63
CA LEU A 246 -3.62 32.53 -1.77
C LEU A 246 -3.33 33.64 -0.76
N HIS A 247 -2.16 33.63 -0.13
CA HIS A 247 -1.76 34.67 0.80
C HIS A 247 -1.67 36.04 0.12
N GLN A 248 -1.15 36.10 -1.11
CA GLN A 248 -1.07 37.34 -1.89
C GLN A 248 -2.45 37.91 -2.22
N PHE A 249 -3.40 37.06 -2.67
CA PHE A 249 -4.76 37.50 -2.96
C PHE A 249 -5.43 38.16 -1.74
N CYS A 250 -5.32 37.54 -0.56
CA CYS A 250 -5.87 38.08 0.68
C CYS A 250 -5.18 39.38 1.11
N ARG A 251 -3.83 39.45 1.01
CA ARG A 251 -3.07 40.64 1.41
C ARG A 251 -3.35 41.85 0.52
N GLN A 252 -3.66 41.61 -0.75
CA GLN A 252 -3.93 42.65 -1.75
C GLN A 252 -5.43 42.93 -1.94
N ASP A 253 -6.30 42.27 -1.17
CA ASP A 253 -7.77 42.34 -1.29
C ASP A 253 -8.26 42.14 -2.74
N SER A 254 -7.62 41.22 -3.47
CA SER A 254 -7.81 41.03 -4.91
C SER A 254 -8.83 39.93 -5.22
N ALA A 255 -10.09 40.18 -4.86
CA ALA A 255 -11.18 39.21 -4.99
C ALA A 255 -11.40 38.72 -6.44
N GLU A 256 -11.28 39.59 -7.43
CA GLU A 256 -11.44 39.24 -8.84
C GLU A 256 -10.32 38.31 -9.32
N ALA A 257 -9.09 38.55 -8.89
CA ALA A 257 -7.94 37.70 -9.23
C ALA A 257 -8.07 36.31 -8.59
N PHE A 258 -8.53 36.25 -7.33
CA PHE A 258 -8.85 35.01 -6.65
C PHE A 258 -9.96 34.22 -7.39
N ALA A 259 -11.04 34.89 -7.80
CA ALA A 259 -12.12 34.26 -8.56
C ALA A 259 -11.65 33.70 -9.91
N ALA A 260 -10.82 34.46 -10.64
CA ALA A 260 -10.25 34.02 -11.91
C ALA A 260 -9.38 32.77 -11.76
N GLU A 261 -8.58 32.68 -10.69
CA GLU A 261 -7.78 31.48 -10.38
C GLU A 261 -8.68 30.27 -10.10
N LEU A 262 -9.73 30.42 -9.29
CA LEU A 262 -10.66 29.33 -9.01
C LEU A 262 -11.40 28.85 -10.27
N ASP A 263 -11.75 29.76 -11.18
CA ASP A 263 -12.39 29.39 -12.45
C ASP A 263 -11.42 28.69 -13.41
N ALA A 264 -10.13 29.08 -13.43
CA ALA A 264 -9.09 28.35 -14.15
C ALA A 264 -8.94 26.92 -13.62
N LEU A 265 -8.90 26.74 -12.28
CA LEU A 265 -8.87 25.42 -11.66
C LEU A 265 -10.13 24.60 -12.00
N ARG A 266 -11.31 25.21 -11.93
CA ARG A 266 -12.58 24.57 -12.29
C ARG A 266 -12.55 24.09 -13.75
N HIS A 267 -12.02 24.89 -14.67
CA HIS A 267 -11.87 24.53 -16.07
C HIS A 267 -10.92 23.33 -16.24
N TRP A 268 -9.78 23.34 -15.54
CA TRP A 268 -8.82 22.23 -15.58
C TRP A 268 -9.38 20.92 -15.02
N PHE A 269 -10.10 20.95 -13.89
CA PHE A 269 -10.77 19.78 -13.33
C PHE A 269 -11.94 19.29 -14.22
N GLY A 270 -12.52 20.19 -15.01
CA GLY A 270 -13.57 19.88 -15.99
C GLY A 270 -14.77 19.14 -15.37
N PRO A 271 -15.31 18.09 -16.04
CA PRO A 271 -16.43 17.30 -15.52
C PRO A 271 -16.16 16.61 -14.16
N GLY A 272 -14.88 16.49 -13.77
CA GLY A 272 -14.46 15.90 -12.50
C GLY A 272 -14.96 16.66 -11.27
N VAL A 273 -15.14 17.98 -11.35
CA VAL A 273 -15.58 18.83 -10.23
C VAL A 273 -16.88 18.31 -9.61
N ALA A 274 -17.89 18.06 -10.45
CA ALA A 274 -19.20 17.60 -9.98
C ALA A 274 -19.12 16.19 -9.35
N GLY A 275 -18.26 15.32 -9.89
CA GLY A 275 -18.02 13.97 -9.34
C GLY A 275 -17.35 14.01 -7.97
N HIS A 276 -16.30 14.82 -7.82
CA HIS A 276 -15.59 14.98 -6.55
C HIS A 276 -16.45 15.69 -5.51
N SER A 277 -17.26 16.68 -5.88
CA SER A 277 -18.21 17.33 -4.98
C SER A 277 -19.22 16.34 -4.39
N ARG A 278 -19.85 15.50 -5.22
CA ARG A 278 -20.78 14.45 -4.72
C ARG A 278 -20.09 13.44 -3.80
N THR A 279 -18.84 13.07 -4.12
CA THR A 279 -18.03 12.19 -3.27
C THR A 279 -17.76 12.84 -1.91
N CYS A 280 -17.42 14.13 -1.90
CA CYS A 280 -17.19 14.91 -0.69
C CYS A 280 -18.45 14.97 0.20
N THR A 281 -19.63 15.23 -0.39
CA THR A 281 -20.91 15.19 0.34
C THR A 281 -21.15 13.83 1.00
N ARG A 282 -20.89 12.72 0.29
CA ARG A 282 -21.03 11.37 0.86
C ARG A 282 -20.07 11.14 2.01
N LEU A 283 -18.80 11.56 1.86
CA LEU A 283 -17.79 11.46 2.92
C LEU A 283 -18.23 12.23 4.18
N PHE A 284 -18.69 13.47 4.04
CA PHE A 284 -19.13 14.28 5.16
C PHE A 284 -20.37 13.70 5.86
N ASN A 285 -21.31 13.13 5.10
CA ASN A 285 -22.47 12.46 5.69
C ASN A 285 -22.07 11.22 6.51
N LEU A 286 -21.04 10.48 6.10
CA LEU A 286 -20.52 9.33 6.87
C LEU A 286 -19.82 9.76 8.16
N LEU A 287 -19.18 10.92 8.17
CA LEU A 287 -18.57 11.46 9.40
C LEU A 287 -19.65 11.80 10.44
N ASN A 288 -20.81 12.31 10.01
CA ASN A 288 -21.95 12.59 10.91
C ASN A 288 -22.50 11.32 11.57
N THR A 289 -22.60 10.21 10.84
CA THR A 289 -23.11 8.94 11.40
C THR A 289 -22.10 8.29 12.34
N SER A 290 -20.81 8.39 12.03
CA SER A 290 -19.74 7.82 12.86
C SER A 290 -19.63 8.50 14.24
N GLN A 291 -19.95 9.79 14.35
CA GLN A 291 -20.04 10.48 15.65
C GLN A 291 -21.25 10.02 16.49
N GLY A 292 -22.30 9.49 15.86
CA GLY A 292 -23.41 8.82 16.56
C GLY A 292 -23.07 7.37 16.98
N GLU A 293 -22.25 6.68 16.20
CA GLU A 293 -21.83 5.29 16.45
C GLU A 293 -20.63 5.15 17.41
N ILE A 294 -19.85 6.19 17.68
CA ILE A 294 -18.83 6.14 18.76
C ILE A 294 -19.49 5.87 20.13
N HIS A 295 -20.80 6.08 20.25
CA HIS A 295 -21.59 5.68 21.42
C HIS A 295 -22.06 4.22 21.41
N ASP A 296 -21.96 3.48 20.30
CA ASP A 296 -22.55 2.16 20.17
C ASP A 296 -21.79 1.24 19.18
N ALA A 297 -21.30 0.12 19.70
CA ALA A 297 -20.80 -1.06 18.97
C ALA A 297 -19.36 -1.07 18.39
N ARG A 298 -18.51 -1.76 19.16
CA ARG A 298 -17.44 -2.64 18.66
C ARG A 298 -18.04 -3.72 17.73
N SER A 299 -17.78 -3.69 16.42
CA SER A 299 -17.56 -4.93 15.63
C SER A 299 -17.02 -4.63 14.23
N GLY A 300 -15.92 -5.29 13.84
CA GLY A 300 -15.37 -5.27 12.50
C GLY A 300 -14.98 -6.68 12.06
N LYS A 301 -15.51 -7.12 10.92
CA LYS A 301 -15.27 -8.41 10.23
C LYS A 301 -13.97 -8.35 9.36
N PRO A 302 -13.44 -9.50 8.88
CA PRO A 302 -11.99 -9.70 8.75
C PRO A 302 -11.34 -9.04 7.54
N SER A 303 -10.09 -8.63 7.77
CA SER A 303 -9.07 -8.27 6.77
C SER A 303 -8.57 -9.53 6.04
N VAL A 304 -7.90 -9.38 4.88
CA VAL A 304 -7.12 -10.48 4.25
C VAL A 304 -6.06 -11.05 5.21
N LEU A 305 -5.68 -10.26 6.22
CA LEU A 305 -4.80 -10.68 7.30
C LEU A 305 -5.45 -11.68 8.28
N ASP A 306 -6.78 -11.81 8.27
CA ASP A 306 -7.58 -12.48 9.30
C ASP A 306 -8.38 -13.70 8.79
N ASP A 307 -8.09 -14.25 7.61
CA ASP A 307 -8.77 -15.46 7.11
C ASP A 307 -7.91 -16.73 7.31
N PRO A 308 -8.08 -17.49 8.42
CA PRO A 308 -7.49 -18.80 8.56
C PRO A 308 -8.28 -19.78 7.69
N GLY A 309 -7.73 -20.07 6.51
CA GLY A 309 -8.36 -20.87 5.46
C GLY A 309 -9.23 -22.03 5.96
N SER A 310 -10.45 -22.08 5.43
CA SER A 310 -11.37 -23.20 5.59
C SER A 310 -10.80 -24.47 4.94
N ARG A 311 -10.14 -25.30 5.74
CA ARG A 311 -9.93 -26.72 5.42
C ARG A 311 -11.16 -27.51 5.87
N GLN A 312 -12.05 -27.84 4.93
CA GLN A 312 -12.90 -29.02 5.06
C GLN A 312 -12.37 -30.13 4.16
N GLY A 313 -11.77 -31.12 4.78
CA GLY A 313 -11.54 -32.47 4.26
C GLY A 313 -11.45 -33.38 5.47
N GLY A 314 -12.01 -34.57 5.53
CA GLY A 314 -12.80 -35.36 4.60
C GLY A 314 -13.19 -36.64 5.34
N GLY A 315 -14.06 -37.46 4.75
CA GLY A 315 -14.38 -38.77 5.31
C GLY A 315 -15.38 -39.54 4.47
N VAL A 316 -14.87 -40.23 3.44
CA VAL A 316 -15.60 -41.27 2.71
C VAL A 316 -15.18 -42.63 3.28
N VAL A 317 -16.15 -43.38 3.79
CA VAL A 317 -16.23 -44.85 3.90
C VAL A 317 -17.75 -45.12 3.95
N GLY A 318 -18.42 -45.97 3.19
CA GLY A 318 -18.08 -47.16 2.41
C GLY A 318 -19.24 -48.15 2.66
N ASP A 319 -19.97 -48.48 1.59
CA ASP A 319 -21.01 -49.52 1.37
C ASP A 319 -21.51 -50.44 2.53
N HIS A 320 -22.84 -50.63 2.62
CA HIS A 320 -23.54 -51.88 2.25
C HIS A 320 -25.05 -51.92 2.58
N ALA A 321 -25.83 -52.22 1.54
CA ALA A 321 -26.96 -53.18 1.44
C ALA A 321 -28.37 -52.96 2.09
N ALA A 322 -29.37 -53.20 1.22
CA ALA A 322 -30.77 -53.68 1.44
C ALA A 322 -31.76 -52.72 2.14
N GLY A 323 -33.00 -52.47 1.71
CA GLY A 323 -33.91 -52.98 0.68
C GLY A 323 -35.20 -52.10 0.70
N PRO A 324 -36.23 -52.36 -0.13
CA PRO A 324 -37.29 -51.39 -0.42
C PRO A 324 -38.61 -51.64 0.36
N ALA A 325 -39.33 -50.56 0.66
CA ALA A 325 -40.78 -50.41 0.93
C ALA A 325 -40.96 -49.16 1.82
N GLY A 326 -41.96 -48.28 1.69
CA GLY A 326 -43.16 -48.23 0.88
C GLY A 326 -43.85 -46.89 1.15
N ASP A 327 -44.87 -46.62 0.34
CA ASP A 327 -45.84 -45.54 0.41
C ASP A 327 -46.30 -45.13 1.83
N HIS A 328 -46.55 -43.83 2.02
CA HIS A 328 -47.85 -43.30 2.49
C HIS A 328 -47.89 -41.77 2.42
N ARG A 329 -48.69 -41.29 1.45
CA ARG A 329 -49.54 -40.07 1.39
C ARG A 329 -48.99 -38.72 1.85
#